data_AF-A0A4R9K7N2-F1
#
_entry.id   AF-A0A4R9K7N2-F1
#
_cell.length_a   1.000
_cell.length_b   1.000
_cell.length_c   1.000
_cell.angle_alpha   90.00
_cell.angle_beta   90.00
_cell.angle_gamma   90.00
#
_symmetry.space_group_name_H-M   'P 1'
#
loop_
_entity.id
_entity.type
_entity.pdbx_description
1 polymer ?
#
loop_
_entity_poly.entity_id
_entity_poly.type
_entity_poly.pdbx_seq_one_letter_code
_entity_poly.pdbx_strand_id
1 'polypeptide(L)'
;MLGNLARLLYRYRLYFALYMSIVMHTFLAIYTFNSSDSMYFTYYCGPPWIYEQEEEGYSEVSLEFGKPGEDGDIFKEKGEGEEGEKDGDGESGKTEGFTKGKYEGGAWDKLVKDLESTSELRKNFKNDFDHILPNSGVADSYMRRNREYEDIIVKEVFPTLYSIHDPFKVDLEQAEDNLAIHKERNRIIEEFRKGNEASPPITMKLSLDGDKPPKIPLQMPKPDRSQYLDTTIKQKKERQLDEFISRFAGYDPNKGDLSSFVRDLYYENLQRLAYTFSGDPSYFVIDYYQENLNKEDFLKQMMSLLSQNLGTKVGTEILFTLENIYEIQGRALNEYFKSLAILNAATDEQKKTIRFETIRRVVEKYKPILRDKKIRNAKDVELAYFNKRIQVIETLIENTPNGYRLNDAYFEKGRILWESGILRNEESLLNEAITTWSKIKVTKNEEGDFLASKAYDSISFSMKSGELRDFDGKISALSRERIDMAVRYRLTEVLEKKKMREDRLLWPKPKKEVGK
;
A
#
# COMPACT_ATOMS: atom_id res chain seq x y z
N MET A 1 19.58 64.83 -16.05
CA MET A 1 19.75 63.36 -16.18
C MET A 1 18.42 62.60 -16.29
N LEU A 2 17.41 62.89 -15.47
CA LEU A 2 16.08 62.21 -15.51
C LEU A 2 15.32 62.33 -16.86
N GLY A 3 15.38 63.48 -17.55
CA GLY A 3 14.69 63.67 -18.83
C GLY A 3 15.23 62.85 -20.01
N ASN A 4 16.55 62.59 -20.03
CA ASN A 4 17.17 61.73 -21.05
C ASN A 4 16.87 60.25 -20.78
N LEU A 5 16.77 59.86 -19.51
CA LEU A 5 16.35 58.51 -19.11
C LEU A 5 14.88 58.26 -19.51
N ALA A 6 14.00 59.23 -19.28
CA ALA A 6 12.59 59.13 -19.66
C ALA A 6 12.38 59.03 -21.18
N ARG A 7 13.13 59.81 -21.98
CA ARG A 7 13.10 59.68 -23.45
C ARG A 7 13.68 58.37 -23.95
N LEU A 8 14.73 57.85 -23.32
CA LEU A 8 15.31 56.55 -23.65
C LEU A 8 14.30 55.43 -23.36
N LEU A 9 13.70 55.43 -22.16
CA LEU A 9 12.65 54.49 -21.75
C LEU A 9 11.43 54.57 -22.69
N TYR A 10 11.00 55.78 -23.09
CA TYR A 10 9.88 55.94 -24.01
C TYR A 10 10.19 55.47 -25.44
N ARG A 11 11.42 55.70 -25.92
CA ARG A 11 11.87 55.30 -27.27
C ARG A 11 12.01 53.79 -27.39
N TYR A 12 12.47 53.12 -26.33
CA TYR A 12 12.62 51.67 -26.28
C TYR A 12 11.48 50.98 -25.52
N ARG A 13 10.36 51.67 -25.25
CA ARG A 13 9.27 51.13 -24.41
C ARG A 13 8.73 49.79 -24.90
N LEU A 14 8.64 49.61 -26.23
CA LEU A 14 8.20 48.36 -26.83
C LEU A 14 9.27 47.26 -26.71
N TYR A 15 10.55 47.64 -26.77
CA TYR A 15 11.66 46.72 -26.59
C TYR A 15 11.77 46.26 -25.13
N PHE A 16 11.61 47.19 -24.18
CA PHE A 16 11.52 46.88 -22.76
C PHE A 16 10.27 46.07 -22.42
N ALA A 17 9.12 46.38 -23.01
CA ALA A 17 7.90 45.61 -22.82
C ALA A 17 8.03 44.19 -23.40
N LEU A 18 8.63 44.04 -24.58
CA LEU A 18 8.90 42.74 -25.18
C LEU A 18 9.92 41.95 -24.34
N TYR A 19 11.01 42.58 -23.92
CA TYR A 19 12.02 41.96 -23.07
C TYR A 19 11.45 41.54 -21.72
N MET A 20 10.70 42.41 -21.04
CA MET A 20 10.02 42.09 -19.79
C MET A 20 8.95 41.02 -19.99
N SER A 21 8.23 41.03 -21.11
CA SER A 21 7.27 39.97 -21.45
C SER A 21 7.98 38.65 -21.62
N ILE A 22 9.07 38.60 -22.40
CA ILE A 22 9.87 37.38 -22.58
C ILE A 22 10.40 36.92 -21.23
N VAL A 23 11.11 37.76 -20.48
CA VAL A 23 11.65 37.40 -19.16
C VAL A 23 10.56 36.94 -18.21
N MET A 24 9.41 37.61 -18.17
CA MET A 24 8.30 37.24 -17.29
C MET A 24 7.64 35.94 -17.75
N HIS A 25 7.48 35.68 -19.04
CA HIS A 25 6.95 34.42 -19.56
C HIS A 25 7.94 33.27 -19.44
N THR A 26 9.25 33.51 -19.61
CA THR A 26 10.29 32.50 -19.39
C THR A 26 10.42 32.20 -17.90
N PHE A 27 10.36 33.22 -17.04
CA PHE A 27 10.30 33.03 -15.59
C PHE A 27 9.00 32.33 -15.18
N LEU A 28 7.85 32.71 -15.72
CA LEU A 28 6.59 32.00 -15.47
C LEU A 28 6.66 30.58 -15.99
N ALA A 29 7.22 30.33 -17.18
CA ALA A 29 7.36 28.99 -17.75
C ALA A 29 8.31 28.12 -16.92
N ILE A 30 9.47 28.64 -16.51
CA ILE A 30 10.42 27.95 -15.64
C ILE A 30 9.85 27.77 -14.23
N TYR A 31 9.21 28.80 -13.67
CA TYR A 31 8.52 28.72 -12.39
C TYR A 31 7.41 27.68 -12.49
N THR A 32 6.51 27.76 -13.48
CA THR A 32 5.47 26.73 -13.69
C THR A 32 6.05 25.40 -14.06
N PHE A 33 7.24 25.26 -14.65
CA PHE A 33 7.85 23.96 -14.94
C PHE A 33 8.52 23.36 -13.69
N ASN A 34 9.08 24.20 -12.82
CA ASN A 34 9.70 23.82 -11.54
C ASN A 34 8.69 23.74 -10.39
N SER A 35 7.52 24.38 -10.51
CA SER A 35 6.42 24.40 -9.52
C SER A 35 5.15 23.72 -10.02
N SER A 36 5.04 23.41 -11.32
CA SER A 36 4.30 22.21 -11.72
C SER A 36 5.19 21.07 -11.31
N ASP A 37 4.75 20.31 -10.32
CA ASP A 37 4.94 18.88 -10.38
C ASP A 37 4.57 18.48 -11.81
N SER A 38 5.58 18.12 -12.61
CA SER A 38 5.39 17.71 -13.99
C SER A 38 4.15 16.82 -14.08
N MET A 39 3.25 17.11 -15.01
CA MET A 39 2.07 16.27 -15.25
C MET A 39 2.47 14.82 -15.66
N TYR A 40 3.75 14.62 -16.00
CA TYR A 40 4.38 13.33 -16.28
C TYR A 40 5.13 12.72 -15.08
N PHE A 41 5.47 13.52 -14.06
CA PHE A 41 5.84 13.01 -12.74
C PHE A 41 4.59 12.94 -11.88
N THR A 42 3.92 11.80 -11.96
CA THR A 42 2.97 11.46 -10.92
C THR A 42 3.78 11.28 -9.64
N TYR A 43 3.80 12.29 -8.76
CA TYR A 43 4.22 12.11 -7.38
C TYR A 43 3.23 11.12 -6.75
N TYR A 44 3.60 9.83 -6.78
CA TYR A 44 2.86 8.80 -6.08
C TYR A 44 3.13 8.96 -4.59
N CYS A 45 2.14 9.52 -3.90
CA CYS A 45 2.17 9.68 -2.46
C CYS A 45 2.14 8.29 -1.77
N GLY A 46 3.30 7.63 -1.59
CA GLY A 46 3.55 6.45 -0.72
C GLY A 46 4.52 6.72 0.44
N PRO A 47 4.48 5.99 1.58
CA PRO A 47 5.74 5.78 2.27
C PRO A 47 6.59 4.89 1.35
N PRO A 48 7.91 4.97 1.45
CA PRO A 48 8.78 4.38 0.46
C PRO A 48 8.53 2.88 0.25
N TRP A 49 8.04 2.09 1.21
CA TRP A 49 7.77 0.63 1.13
C TRP A 49 7.01 0.04 -0.09
N ILE A 50 6.51 0.82 -1.06
CA ILE A 50 5.74 0.30 -2.20
C ILE A 50 6.30 0.72 -3.58
N TYR A 51 7.20 1.71 -3.71
CA TYR A 51 7.42 2.32 -5.02
C TYR A 51 8.89 2.45 -5.45
N GLU A 52 9.15 1.99 -6.67
CA GLU A 52 10.34 2.28 -7.45
C GLU A 52 10.15 3.63 -8.18
N GLN A 53 11.18 4.46 -8.18
CA GLN A 53 11.32 5.59 -9.11
C GLN A 53 12.31 5.16 -10.20
N GLU A 54 11.96 5.34 -11.47
CA GLU A 54 12.88 5.09 -12.59
C GLU A 54 14.06 6.08 -12.54
N GLU A 55 15.28 5.58 -12.73
CA GLU A 55 16.39 6.41 -13.20
C GLU A 55 16.16 6.73 -14.68
N GLU A 56 16.08 8.02 -15.04
CA GLU A 56 16.00 8.46 -16.43
C GLU A 56 17.26 7.99 -17.20
N GLY A 57 17.12 6.90 -17.95
CA GLY A 57 18.05 6.58 -19.02
C GLY A 57 17.88 7.61 -20.14
N TYR A 58 18.87 8.48 -20.32
CA TYR A 58 18.94 9.38 -21.47
C TYR A 58 18.84 8.58 -22.78
N SER A 59 17.71 8.65 -23.47
CA SER A 59 17.55 8.12 -24.81
C SER A 59 18.13 9.12 -25.83
N GLU A 60 19.25 8.78 -26.45
CA GLU A 60 19.63 9.38 -27.73
C GLU A 60 18.53 9.08 -28.75
N VAL A 61 17.87 10.14 -29.22
CA VAL A 61 16.86 10.06 -30.28
C VAL A 61 17.60 9.82 -31.60
N SER A 62 17.66 8.58 -32.07
CA SER A 62 17.96 8.28 -33.47
C SER A 62 16.66 8.34 -34.29
N LEU A 63 16.53 9.39 -35.11
CA LEU A 63 15.48 9.50 -36.11
C LEU A 63 15.88 8.69 -37.34
N GLU A 64 15.33 7.49 -37.51
CA GLU A 64 15.33 6.81 -38.81
C GLU A 64 13.97 7.00 -39.51
N PHE A 65 14.01 7.71 -40.64
CA PHE A 65 12.87 7.91 -41.52
C PHE A 65 12.63 6.67 -42.39
N GLY A 66 11.53 5.97 -42.08
CA GLY A 66 10.61 5.20 -42.93
C GLY A 66 11.08 4.37 -44.14
N LYS A 67 10.58 3.13 -44.22
CA LYS A 67 10.01 2.56 -45.46
C LYS A 67 8.75 1.73 -45.18
N PRO A 68 7.80 1.63 -46.13
CA PRO A 68 6.45 1.15 -45.91
C PRO A 68 6.23 -0.33 -46.31
N GLY A 69 5.33 -0.99 -45.57
CA GLY A 69 4.48 -2.09 -46.03
C GLY A 69 5.08 -3.51 -45.94
N GLU A 70 4.45 -4.36 -45.13
CA GLU A 70 3.88 -5.65 -45.57
C GLU A 70 3.08 -6.28 -44.40
N ASP A 71 1.77 -6.43 -44.62
CA ASP A 71 0.91 -7.32 -43.85
C ASP A 71 1.36 -8.78 -44.08
N GLY A 72 1.43 -9.57 -43.00
CA GLY A 72 1.84 -10.97 -43.07
C GLY A 72 1.56 -11.70 -41.76
N ASP A 73 0.47 -12.45 -41.78
CA ASP A 73 -0.15 -13.20 -40.70
C ASP A 73 0.70 -14.39 -40.19
N ILE A 74 0.31 -14.91 -39.00
CA ILE A 74 0.62 -16.25 -38.44
C ILE A 74 1.99 -16.45 -37.75
N PHE A 75 1.96 -16.45 -36.40
CA PHE A 75 2.61 -17.52 -35.62
C PHE A 75 1.72 -17.95 -34.45
N LYS A 76 1.00 -19.06 -34.67
CA LYS A 76 0.52 -19.95 -33.60
C LYS A 76 1.73 -20.70 -33.07
N GLU A 77 2.10 -20.48 -31.82
CA GLU A 77 2.91 -21.45 -31.08
C GLU A 77 2.17 -21.96 -29.83
N LYS A 78 2.20 -23.29 -29.77
CA LYS A 78 1.54 -24.20 -28.85
C LYS A 78 1.86 -23.89 -27.38
N GLY A 79 0.82 -23.69 -26.58
CA GLY A 79 0.89 -23.97 -25.16
C GLY A 79 0.81 -25.48 -24.95
N GLU A 80 1.93 -26.07 -24.55
CA GLU A 80 1.96 -27.37 -23.86
C GLU A 80 2.20 -27.10 -22.38
N GLY A 81 1.29 -27.63 -21.57
CA GLY A 81 1.17 -27.42 -20.13
C GLY A 81 -0.15 -28.01 -19.66
N GLU A 82 -0.31 -29.31 -19.93
CA GLU A 82 -1.39 -30.14 -19.43
C GLU A 82 -1.35 -30.19 -17.90
N GLU A 83 -2.44 -29.75 -17.26
CA GLU A 83 -3.00 -30.43 -16.11
C GLU A 83 -4.45 -30.78 -16.48
N GLY A 84 -4.68 -32.02 -16.90
CA GLY A 84 -5.98 -32.68 -16.70
C GLY A 84 -6.17 -32.84 -15.18
N GLU A 85 -7.37 -32.70 -14.65
CA GLU A 85 -8.44 -33.69 -14.83
C GLU A 85 -9.81 -33.05 -15.11
N LYS A 86 -10.46 -33.59 -16.14
CA LYS A 86 -11.91 -33.66 -16.24
C LYS A 86 -12.36 -34.87 -15.43
N ASP A 87 -13.17 -34.63 -14.42
CA ASP A 87 -14.28 -35.50 -14.03
C ASP A 87 -15.53 -34.60 -14.13
N GLY A 88 -16.55 -34.88 -14.93
CA GLY A 88 -17.17 -36.17 -15.20
C GLY A 88 -18.62 -36.00 -14.75
N ASP A 89 -19.51 -35.71 -15.69
CA ASP A 89 -20.95 -35.72 -15.46
C ASP A 89 -21.36 -37.10 -14.91
N GLY A 90 -21.79 -37.11 -13.66
CA GLY A 90 -22.28 -38.28 -12.96
C GLY A 90 -23.33 -37.87 -11.93
N GLU A 91 -24.59 -37.98 -12.31
CA GLU A 91 -25.73 -37.96 -11.39
C GLU A 91 -25.53 -39.01 -10.28
N SER A 92 -25.58 -38.58 -9.02
CA SER A 92 -26.27 -39.24 -7.88
C SER A 92 -25.56 -39.01 -6.53
N GLY A 93 -25.89 -37.88 -5.92
CA GLY A 93 -25.66 -37.58 -4.52
C GLY A 93 -26.25 -36.22 -4.25
N LYS A 94 -27.43 -36.15 -3.62
CA LYS A 94 -28.08 -34.88 -3.25
C LYS A 94 -27.20 -34.16 -2.22
N THR A 95 -26.25 -33.37 -2.67
CA THR A 95 -25.67 -32.27 -1.89
C THR A 95 -26.63 -31.10 -2.02
N GLU A 96 -27.15 -30.63 -0.88
CA GLU A 96 -27.95 -29.40 -0.83
C GLU A 96 -27.10 -28.25 -1.39
N GLY A 97 -27.45 -27.80 -2.59
CA GLY A 97 -26.80 -26.66 -3.22
C GLY A 97 -27.06 -25.38 -2.45
N PHE A 98 -26.16 -24.41 -2.52
CA PHE A 98 -26.31 -23.10 -1.86
C PHE A 98 -27.73 -22.55 -2.04
N THR A 99 -28.48 -22.43 -0.94
CA THR A 99 -29.91 -22.15 -0.97
C THR A 99 -30.15 -20.68 -1.34
N LYS A 100 -30.65 -20.43 -2.56
CA LYS A 100 -31.09 -19.09 -2.98
C LYS A 100 -32.13 -18.55 -1.99
N GLY A 101 -31.92 -17.33 -1.50
CA GLY A 101 -32.80 -16.69 -0.50
C GLY A 101 -32.47 -16.97 0.97
N LYS A 102 -31.48 -17.84 1.29
CA LYS A 102 -31.07 -18.16 2.68
C LYS A 102 -30.76 -16.93 3.54
N TYR A 103 -30.17 -15.91 2.92
CA TYR A 103 -29.72 -14.70 3.59
C TYR A 103 -30.62 -13.49 3.29
N GLU A 104 -31.76 -13.68 2.62
CA GLU A 104 -32.66 -12.60 2.23
C GLU A 104 -33.20 -11.85 3.46
N GLY A 105 -33.07 -10.52 3.47
CA GLY A 105 -33.46 -9.67 4.61
C GLY A 105 -32.54 -9.77 5.85
N GLY A 106 -31.48 -10.60 5.79
CA GLY A 106 -30.50 -10.76 6.86
C GLY A 106 -29.25 -9.88 6.71
N ALA A 107 -28.30 -10.04 7.66
CA ALA A 107 -27.05 -9.28 7.68
C ALA A 107 -26.15 -9.50 6.44
N TRP A 108 -26.32 -10.62 5.75
CA TRP A 108 -25.53 -11.02 4.58
C TRP A 108 -26.26 -10.89 3.24
N ASP A 109 -27.50 -10.37 3.22
CA ASP A 109 -28.30 -10.22 1.99
C ASP A 109 -27.54 -9.44 0.91
N LYS A 110 -26.93 -8.31 1.30
CA LYS A 110 -26.13 -7.48 0.40
C LYS A 110 -24.93 -8.24 -0.16
N LEU A 111 -24.23 -9.01 0.68
CA LEU A 111 -23.08 -9.81 0.25
C LEU A 111 -23.48 -10.82 -0.81
N VAL A 112 -24.59 -11.54 -0.60
CA VAL A 112 -25.07 -12.55 -1.55
C VAL A 112 -25.52 -11.91 -2.85
N LYS A 113 -26.22 -10.77 -2.81
CA LYS A 113 -26.57 -10.00 -4.01
C LYS A 113 -25.33 -9.53 -4.79
N ASP A 114 -24.30 -9.08 -4.08
CA ASP A 114 -23.04 -8.67 -4.70
C ASP A 114 -22.33 -9.89 -5.35
N LEU A 115 -22.33 -11.05 -4.70
CA LEU A 115 -21.80 -12.33 -5.22
C LEU A 115 -22.54 -12.79 -6.49
N GLU A 116 -23.88 -12.77 -6.47
CA GLU A 116 -24.71 -13.09 -7.65
C GLU A 116 -24.46 -12.10 -8.80
N SER A 117 -24.30 -10.81 -8.50
CA SER A 117 -24.04 -9.80 -9.54
C SER A 117 -22.63 -9.90 -10.13
N THR A 118 -21.68 -10.52 -9.43
CA THR A 118 -20.28 -10.64 -9.84
C THR A 118 -19.94 -11.99 -10.46
N SER A 119 -20.80 -13.01 -10.35
CA SER A 119 -20.54 -14.36 -10.88
C SER A 119 -20.35 -14.42 -12.41
N GLU A 120 -20.88 -13.44 -13.14
CA GLU A 120 -20.75 -13.34 -14.60
C GLU A 120 -19.88 -12.17 -15.06
N LEU A 121 -19.16 -11.51 -14.13
CA LEU A 121 -18.42 -10.28 -14.42
C LEU A 121 -17.42 -10.46 -15.59
N ARG A 122 -16.63 -11.54 -15.58
CA ARG A 122 -15.67 -11.84 -16.67
C ARG A 122 -16.32 -12.23 -18.00
N LYS A 123 -17.58 -12.70 -17.99
CA LYS A 123 -18.33 -12.99 -19.22
C LYS A 123 -18.88 -11.72 -19.84
N ASN A 124 -19.24 -10.75 -19.00
CA ASN A 124 -19.96 -9.55 -19.40
C ASN A 124 -19.06 -8.37 -19.78
N PHE A 125 -17.78 -8.40 -19.42
CA PHE A 125 -16.83 -7.30 -19.64
C PHE A 125 -15.55 -7.76 -20.32
N LYS A 126 -14.99 -6.90 -21.18
CA LYS A 126 -13.71 -7.18 -21.84
C LYS A 126 -12.56 -7.12 -20.84
N ASN A 127 -11.58 -8.00 -21.04
CA ASN A 127 -10.32 -8.02 -20.29
C ASN A 127 -9.15 -7.74 -21.23
N ASP A 128 -9.23 -6.60 -21.92
CA ASP A 128 -8.23 -6.19 -22.88
C ASP A 128 -7.01 -5.60 -22.16
N PHE A 129 -5.83 -5.92 -22.68
CA PHE A 129 -4.57 -5.33 -22.25
C PHE A 129 -4.17 -4.24 -23.23
N ASP A 130 -4.38 -2.98 -22.84
CA ASP A 130 -4.17 -1.80 -23.68
C ASP A 130 -3.11 -0.85 -23.10
N HIS A 131 -2.51 -0.04 -23.98
CA HIS A 131 -1.57 1.03 -23.62
C HIS A 131 -0.39 0.61 -22.72
N ILE A 132 0.11 -0.63 -22.87
CA ILE A 132 1.30 -1.10 -22.16
C ILE A 132 2.54 -0.35 -22.70
N LEU A 133 3.38 0.13 -21.79
CA LEU A 133 4.63 0.77 -22.16
C LEU A 133 5.65 -0.32 -22.57
N PRO A 134 6.18 -0.32 -23.81
CA PRO A 134 7.04 -1.39 -24.32
C PRO A 134 8.37 -1.56 -23.57
N ASN A 135 8.79 -0.57 -22.76
CA ASN A 135 10.03 -0.59 -21.97
C ASN A 135 9.79 -0.32 -20.47
N SER A 136 8.64 -0.70 -19.91
CA SER A 136 8.31 -0.43 -18.49
C SER A 136 9.26 -1.03 -17.45
N GLY A 137 10.20 -1.91 -17.84
CA GLY A 137 11.06 -2.63 -16.90
C GLY A 137 10.35 -3.71 -16.07
N VAL A 138 9.01 -3.75 -16.10
CA VAL A 138 8.14 -4.70 -15.40
C VAL A 138 8.04 -6.01 -16.19
N ALA A 139 8.08 -7.16 -15.50
CA ALA A 139 7.97 -8.46 -16.16
C ALA A 139 6.57 -8.70 -16.75
N ASP A 140 6.49 -9.35 -17.91
CA ASP A 140 5.21 -9.74 -18.54
C ASP A 140 4.34 -10.60 -17.61
N SER A 141 4.96 -11.45 -16.80
CA SER A 141 4.29 -12.27 -15.79
C SER A 141 3.59 -11.45 -14.72
N TYR A 142 4.14 -10.28 -14.36
CA TYR A 142 3.47 -9.32 -13.49
C TYR A 142 2.33 -8.63 -14.24
N MET A 143 2.60 -8.08 -15.42
CA MET A 143 1.61 -7.29 -16.17
C MET A 143 0.35 -8.12 -16.42
N ARG A 144 0.51 -9.34 -16.93
CA ARG A 144 -0.59 -10.25 -17.31
C ARG A 144 -1.13 -11.12 -16.16
N ARG A 145 -0.72 -10.86 -14.91
CA ARG A 145 -1.18 -11.66 -13.77
C ARG A 145 -2.70 -11.61 -13.63
N ASN A 146 -3.28 -12.70 -13.13
CA ASN A 146 -4.70 -12.72 -12.82
C ASN A 146 -4.99 -11.75 -11.67
N ARG A 147 -6.01 -10.91 -11.87
CA ARG A 147 -6.51 -9.97 -10.88
C ARG A 147 -7.85 -10.44 -10.34
N GLU A 148 -8.05 -10.37 -9.03
CA GLU A 148 -9.25 -10.90 -8.37
C GLU A 148 -10.37 -9.83 -8.37
N TYR A 149 -10.85 -9.46 -9.57
CA TYR A 149 -11.85 -8.39 -9.75
C TYR A 149 -13.13 -8.60 -8.93
N GLU A 150 -13.62 -9.84 -8.86
CA GLU A 150 -14.80 -10.21 -8.09
C GLU A 150 -14.57 -10.01 -6.59
N ASP A 151 -13.39 -10.40 -6.07
CA ASP A 151 -13.04 -10.21 -4.67
C ASP A 151 -12.90 -8.72 -4.33
N ILE A 152 -12.33 -7.90 -5.24
CA ILE A 152 -12.24 -6.44 -5.06
C ILE A 152 -13.63 -5.79 -4.84
N ILE A 153 -14.66 -6.31 -5.51
CA ILE A 153 -16.04 -5.81 -5.37
C ILE A 153 -16.68 -6.33 -4.08
N VAL A 154 -16.52 -7.62 -3.80
CA VAL A 154 -17.24 -8.33 -2.74
C VAL A 154 -16.62 -8.09 -1.36
N LYS A 155 -15.30 -8.15 -1.22
CA LYS A 155 -14.58 -7.98 0.06
C LYS A 155 -14.29 -6.50 0.38
N GLU A 156 -13.72 -6.22 1.54
CA GLU A 156 -13.38 -4.84 1.92
C GLU A 156 -11.95 -4.47 1.50
N VAL A 157 -11.86 -3.64 0.47
CA VAL A 157 -10.63 -2.93 0.08
C VAL A 157 -10.22 -1.88 1.11
N PHE A 158 -11.18 -1.21 1.79
CA PHE A 158 -10.91 -0.17 2.79
C PHE A 158 -11.42 -0.51 4.20
N PRO A 159 -10.97 -1.61 4.84
CA PRO A 159 -11.54 -2.09 6.09
C PRO A 159 -11.33 -1.13 7.27
N THR A 160 -10.28 -0.30 7.24
CA THR A 160 -9.98 0.69 8.29
C THR A 160 -10.91 1.91 8.26
N LEU A 161 -11.63 2.14 7.16
CA LEU A 161 -12.54 3.28 7.02
C LEU A 161 -13.74 3.19 7.98
N TYR A 162 -14.19 1.98 8.30
CA TYR A 162 -15.38 1.77 9.13
C TYR A 162 -15.21 2.26 10.57
N SER A 163 -14.00 2.18 11.12
CA SER A 163 -13.69 2.61 12.49
C SER A 163 -12.70 3.77 12.58
N ILE A 164 -12.48 4.48 11.46
CA ILE A 164 -11.39 5.49 11.37
C ILE A 164 -11.48 6.61 12.41
N HIS A 165 -12.69 6.95 12.86
CA HIS A 165 -12.93 7.99 13.89
C HIS A 165 -13.07 7.44 15.30
N ASP A 166 -13.20 6.12 15.46
CA ASP A 166 -13.30 5.50 16.77
C ASP A 166 -11.91 5.49 17.43
N PRO A 167 -11.79 5.53 18.77
CA PRO A 167 -10.50 5.36 19.42
C PRO A 167 -9.89 4.00 19.08
N PHE A 168 -8.57 3.92 18.86
CA PHE A 168 -7.89 2.66 18.54
C PHE A 168 -8.12 1.56 19.59
N LYS A 169 -8.32 1.93 20.86
CA LYS A 169 -8.69 0.99 21.92
C LYS A 169 -9.99 0.22 21.62
N VAL A 170 -10.98 0.86 20.99
CA VAL A 170 -12.24 0.22 20.60
C VAL A 170 -11.98 -0.86 19.54
N ASP A 171 -11.06 -0.60 18.59
CA ASP A 171 -10.66 -1.58 17.58
C ASP A 171 -10.06 -2.84 18.22
N LEU A 172 -9.29 -2.69 19.31
CA LEU A 172 -8.70 -3.79 20.07
C LEU A 172 -9.75 -4.57 20.88
N GLU A 173 -10.65 -3.86 21.55
CA GLU A 173 -11.72 -4.46 22.37
C GLU A 173 -12.68 -5.31 21.50
N GLN A 174 -12.93 -4.89 20.26
CA GLN A 174 -13.81 -5.58 19.31
C GLN A 174 -13.06 -6.53 18.35
N ALA A 175 -11.76 -6.75 18.54
CA ALA A 175 -10.93 -7.43 17.55
C ALA A 175 -11.36 -8.87 17.27
N GLU A 176 -11.73 -9.62 18.32
CA GLU A 176 -12.16 -11.03 18.19
C GLU A 176 -13.52 -11.15 17.50
N ASP A 177 -14.48 -10.30 17.88
CA ASP A 177 -15.81 -10.25 17.26
C ASP A 177 -15.70 -9.85 15.78
N ASN A 178 -14.88 -8.84 15.49
CA ASN A 178 -14.61 -8.41 14.12
C ASN A 178 -13.95 -9.51 13.28
N LEU A 179 -13.05 -10.30 13.87
CA LEU A 179 -12.44 -11.45 13.19
C LEU A 179 -13.46 -12.57 12.95
N ALA A 180 -14.39 -12.81 13.90
CA ALA A 180 -15.46 -13.79 13.75
C ALA A 180 -16.38 -13.44 12.57
N ILE A 181 -16.84 -12.19 12.52
CA ILE A 181 -17.69 -11.66 11.44
C ILE A 181 -16.96 -11.78 10.09
N HIS A 182 -15.68 -11.42 10.06
CA HIS A 182 -14.85 -11.52 8.86
C HIS A 182 -14.70 -12.96 8.36
N LYS A 183 -14.41 -13.91 9.26
CA LYS A 183 -14.30 -15.33 8.93
C LYS A 183 -15.62 -15.91 8.44
N GLU A 184 -16.73 -15.50 9.04
CA GLU A 184 -18.07 -15.90 8.60
C GLU A 184 -18.39 -15.38 7.21
N ARG A 185 -18.09 -14.10 6.92
CA ARG A 185 -18.23 -13.53 5.57
C ARG A 185 -17.46 -14.35 4.53
N ASN A 186 -16.18 -14.65 4.82
CA ASN A 186 -15.33 -15.41 3.91
C ASN A 186 -15.84 -16.85 3.73
N ARG A 187 -16.40 -17.47 4.78
CA ARG A 187 -17.07 -18.78 4.67
C ARG A 187 -18.25 -18.73 3.70
N ILE A 188 -19.12 -17.74 3.82
CA ILE A 188 -20.28 -17.56 2.93
C ILE A 188 -19.84 -17.37 1.47
N ILE A 189 -18.79 -16.57 1.24
CA ILE A 189 -18.20 -16.39 -0.10
C ILE A 189 -17.74 -17.72 -0.69
N GLU A 190 -17.05 -18.55 0.10
CA GLU A 190 -16.57 -19.86 -0.34
C GLU A 190 -17.70 -20.88 -0.56
N GLU A 191 -18.71 -20.90 0.32
CA GLU A 191 -19.91 -21.74 0.16
C GLU A 191 -20.66 -21.39 -1.13
N PHE A 192 -20.83 -20.09 -1.41
CA PHE A 192 -21.46 -19.60 -2.65
C PHE A 192 -20.68 -20.07 -3.89
N ARG A 193 -19.35 -19.95 -3.86
CA ARG A 193 -18.47 -20.32 -4.99
C ARG A 193 -18.42 -21.83 -5.24
N LYS A 194 -18.40 -22.63 -4.18
CA LYS A 194 -18.32 -24.10 -4.27
C LYS A 194 -19.68 -24.75 -4.51
N GLY A 195 -20.77 -24.00 -4.35
CA GLY A 195 -22.13 -24.51 -4.47
C GLY A 195 -22.52 -25.55 -3.41
N ASN A 196 -21.73 -25.71 -2.34
CA ASN A 196 -21.92 -26.72 -1.30
C ASN A 196 -21.89 -26.09 0.09
N GLU A 197 -22.91 -26.35 0.91
CA GLU A 197 -23.06 -25.80 2.28
C GLU A 197 -22.26 -26.58 3.36
N ALA A 198 -21.33 -27.45 2.97
CA ALA A 198 -20.72 -28.43 3.87
C ALA A 198 -19.63 -27.87 4.82
N SER A 199 -19.43 -26.55 4.89
CA SER A 199 -18.42 -25.98 5.78
C SER A 199 -19.02 -25.78 7.17
N PRO A 200 -18.60 -26.55 8.19
CA PRO A 200 -19.11 -26.35 9.54
C PRO A 200 -18.84 -24.89 9.98
N PRO A 201 -19.76 -24.27 10.73
CA PRO A 201 -19.50 -22.94 11.30
C PRO A 201 -18.19 -23.00 12.08
N ILE A 202 -17.37 -21.96 11.95
CA ILE A 202 -16.11 -21.87 12.69
C ILE A 202 -16.47 -21.67 14.16
N THR A 203 -16.61 -22.79 14.89
CA THR A 203 -16.66 -22.77 16.35
C THR A 203 -15.31 -22.26 16.83
N MET A 204 -15.30 -21.00 17.26
CA MET A 204 -14.19 -20.43 17.98
C MET A 204 -14.06 -21.22 19.28
N LYS A 205 -13.08 -22.13 19.36
CA LYS A 205 -12.66 -22.68 20.65
C LYS A 205 -11.94 -21.54 21.38
N LEU A 206 -12.71 -20.77 22.15
CA LEU A 206 -12.20 -19.99 23.27
C LEU A 206 -11.45 -20.97 24.17
N SER A 207 -10.12 -21.01 24.06
CA SER A 207 -9.31 -21.68 25.07
C SER A 207 -9.37 -20.78 26.31
N LEU A 208 -10.34 -21.08 27.18
CA LEU A 208 -10.39 -20.56 28.54
C LEU A 208 -9.04 -20.81 29.22
N ASP A 209 -8.58 -19.77 29.90
CA ASP A 209 -7.36 -19.75 30.69
C ASP A 209 -7.30 -20.92 31.68
N GLY A 210 -6.24 -21.70 31.52
CA GLY A 210 -5.69 -22.61 32.51
C GLY A 210 -4.19 -22.63 32.26
N ASP A 211 -3.39 -22.68 33.32
CA ASP A 211 -1.92 -22.58 33.33
C ASP A 211 -1.28 -23.35 32.15
N LYS A 212 -1.08 -22.64 31.04
CA LYS A 212 -0.38 -23.18 29.87
C LYS A 212 1.07 -23.29 30.30
N PRO A 213 1.75 -24.43 30.04
CA PRO A 213 3.18 -24.53 30.28
C PRO A 213 3.90 -23.35 29.60
N PRO A 214 5.02 -22.85 30.17
CA PRO A 214 5.70 -21.69 29.64
C PRO A 214 6.02 -21.92 28.16
N LYS A 215 5.55 -21.01 27.31
CA LYS A 215 5.77 -21.08 25.87
C LYS A 215 7.28 -21.12 25.60
N ILE A 216 7.69 -21.98 24.66
CA ILE A 216 9.10 -22.14 24.31
C ILE A 216 9.51 -20.95 23.41
N PRO A 217 10.71 -20.38 23.54
CA PRO A 217 11.22 -19.40 22.59
C PRO A 217 11.41 -20.00 21.20
N LEU A 218 10.97 -19.30 20.15
CA LEU A 218 11.28 -19.70 18.78
C LEU A 218 12.77 -19.48 18.51
N GLN A 219 13.48 -20.49 18.04
CA GLN A 219 14.86 -20.37 17.55
C GLN A 219 14.85 -20.60 16.06
N MET A 220 14.85 -19.51 15.30
CA MET A 220 14.84 -19.53 13.84
C MET A 220 15.60 -18.31 13.36
N PRO A 221 16.92 -18.42 13.16
CA PRO A 221 17.75 -17.29 12.76
C PRO A 221 17.33 -16.76 11.38
N LYS A 222 17.77 -15.54 11.05
CA LYS A 222 17.36 -14.85 9.82
C LYS A 222 17.47 -15.68 8.54
N PRO A 223 18.54 -16.45 8.27
CA PRO A 223 18.63 -17.28 7.07
C PRO A 223 17.49 -18.30 6.93
N ASP A 224 17.14 -18.96 8.04
CA ASP A 224 16.07 -19.98 8.06
C ASP A 224 14.70 -19.32 7.86
N ARG A 225 14.47 -18.16 8.50
CA ARG A 225 13.24 -17.37 8.27
C ARG A 225 13.12 -16.94 6.83
N SER A 226 14.20 -16.39 6.23
CA SER A 226 14.20 -15.99 4.83
C SER A 226 13.95 -17.18 3.89
N GLN A 227 14.49 -18.37 4.19
CA GLN A 227 14.21 -19.58 3.41
C GLN A 227 12.72 -19.98 3.50
N TYR A 228 12.14 -19.95 4.70
CA TYR A 228 10.71 -20.19 4.88
C TYR A 228 9.86 -19.18 4.10
N LEU A 229 10.22 -17.90 4.16
CA LEU A 229 9.51 -16.84 3.45
C LEU A 229 9.64 -17.01 1.93
N ASP A 230 10.83 -17.38 1.42
CA ASP A 230 11.06 -17.63 -0.02
C ASP A 230 10.22 -18.81 -0.54
N THR A 231 10.09 -19.87 0.26
CA THR A 231 9.29 -21.06 -0.11
C THR A 231 7.78 -20.82 -0.08
N THR A 232 7.31 -19.90 0.76
CA THR A 232 5.87 -19.62 0.94
C THR A 232 5.37 -18.43 0.10
N ILE A 233 6.25 -17.59 -0.46
CA ILE A 233 5.89 -16.32 -1.13
C ILE A 233 4.87 -16.47 -2.27
N LYS A 234 4.88 -17.62 -2.97
CA LYS A 234 3.98 -17.93 -4.09
C LYS A 234 2.58 -18.36 -3.66
N GLN A 235 2.39 -18.76 -2.41
CA GLN A 235 1.08 -19.12 -1.90
C GLN A 235 0.17 -17.89 -1.82
N LYS A 236 -1.15 -18.10 -1.77
CA LYS A 236 -2.10 -17.03 -1.42
C LYS A 236 -1.76 -16.45 -0.05
N LYS A 237 -1.90 -15.13 0.11
CA LYS A 237 -1.44 -14.42 1.31
C LYS A 237 -2.21 -14.87 2.56
N GLU A 238 -3.50 -15.16 2.44
CA GLU A 238 -4.35 -15.70 3.49
C GLU A 238 -3.80 -17.05 3.99
N ARG A 239 -3.41 -17.92 3.05
CA ARG A 239 -2.82 -19.23 3.38
C ARG A 239 -1.45 -19.07 4.06
N GLN A 240 -0.61 -18.15 3.58
CA GLN A 240 0.68 -17.87 4.23
C GLN A 240 0.49 -17.44 5.68
N LEU A 241 -0.49 -16.58 5.93
CA LEU A 241 -0.83 -16.07 7.26
C LEU A 241 -1.40 -17.17 8.17
N ASP A 242 -2.36 -17.96 7.68
CA ASP A 242 -2.97 -19.05 8.44
C ASP A 242 -1.94 -20.16 8.78
N GLU A 243 -1.07 -20.51 7.82
CA GLU A 243 0.04 -21.45 8.02
C GLU A 243 1.04 -20.90 9.05
N PHE A 244 1.35 -19.61 8.98
CA PHE A 244 2.24 -18.96 9.94
C PHE A 244 1.66 -18.98 11.36
N ILE A 245 0.41 -18.54 11.53
CA ILE A 245 -0.24 -18.46 12.84
C ILE A 245 -0.37 -19.85 13.45
N SER A 246 -0.84 -20.83 12.68
CA SER A 246 -1.00 -22.20 13.16
C SER A 246 0.31 -22.84 13.62
N ARG A 247 1.43 -22.51 12.97
CA ARG A 247 2.76 -23.05 13.32
C ARG A 247 3.46 -22.28 14.43
N PHE A 248 3.35 -20.96 14.45
CA PHE A 248 4.26 -20.10 15.23
C PHE A 248 3.58 -19.29 16.36
N ALA A 249 2.25 -19.14 16.39
CA ALA A 249 1.58 -18.37 17.45
C ALA A 249 1.69 -19.01 18.86
N GLY A 250 2.07 -20.29 18.91
CA GLY A 250 2.30 -21.03 20.15
C GLY A 250 3.60 -20.70 20.88
N TYR A 251 4.55 -20.02 20.26
CA TYR A 251 5.86 -19.69 20.86
C TYR A 251 5.80 -18.44 21.76
N ASP A 252 6.84 -18.26 22.59
CA ASP A 252 6.95 -17.12 23.51
C ASP A 252 6.97 -15.77 22.75
N PRO A 253 6.02 -14.85 22.99
CA PRO A 253 5.94 -13.58 22.27
C PRO A 253 7.00 -12.54 22.69
N ASN A 254 7.79 -12.80 23.73
CA ASN A 254 8.82 -11.91 24.25
C ASN A 254 10.26 -12.43 24.06
N LYS A 255 10.43 -13.71 23.75
CA LYS A 255 11.74 -14.37 23.68
C LYS A 255 11.96 -15.08 22.34
N GLY A 256 13.22 -15.14 21.92
CA GLY A 256 13.61 -15.76 20.66
C GLY A 256 13.26 -14.91 19.44
N ASP A 257 13.04 -15.57 18.30
CA ASP A 257 12.95 -14.95 16.98
C ASP A 257 11.52 -14.60 16.54
N LEU A 258 10.48 -14.93 17.33
CA LEU A 258 9.08 -14.79 16.89
C LEU A 258 8.71 -13.34 16.52
N SER A 259 9.13 -12.34 17.30
CA SER A 259 8.84 -10.94 16.99
C SER A 259 9.45 -10.53 15.65
N SER A 260 10.73 -10.85 15.44
CA SER A 260 11.41 -10.63 14.16
C SER A 260 10.72 -11.37 13.03
N PHE A 261 10.24 -12.59 13.26
CA PHE A 261 9.58 -13.37 12.21
C PHE A 261 8.21 -12.80 11.80
N VAL A 262 7.44 -12.29 12.76
CA VAL A 262 6.17 -11.58 12.48
C VAL A 262 6.42 -10.36 11.60
N ARG A 263 7.46 -9.57 11.93
CA ARG A 263 7.90 -8.43 11.12
C ARG A 263 8.31 -8.89 9.71
N ASP A 264 9.21 -9.85 9.63
CA ASP A 264 9.77 -10.35 8.37
C ASP A 264 8.64 -10.93 7.48
N LEU A 265 7.66 -11.65 8.04
CA LEU A 265 6.47 -12.14 7.33
C LEU A 265 5.69 -11.03 6.64
N TYR A 266 5.34 -9.97 7.39
CA TYR A 266 4.55 -8.87 6.84
C TYR A 266 5.32 -8.16 5.72
N TYR A 267 6.54 -7.69 6.01
CA TYR A 267 7.29 -6.83 5.10
C TYR A 267 7.93 -7.57 3.93
N GLU A 268 8.34 -8.84 4.10
CA GLU A 268 8.98 -9.59 3.01
C GLU A 268 7.94 -10.30 2.12
N ASN A 269 6.84 -10.81 2.67
CA ASN A 269 5.90 -11.65 1.92
C ASN A 269 4.50 -11.05 1.71
N LEU A 270 3.88 -10.47 2.75
CA LEU A 270 2.45 -10.11 2.69
C LEU A 270 2.20 -8.72 2.11
N GLN A 271 3.11 -7.79 2.32
CA GLN A 271 3.15 -6.51 1.61
C GLN A 271 3.89 -6.71 0.29
N ARG A 272 3.22 -6.63 -0.86
CA ARG A 272 3.87 -6.73 -2.19
C ARG A 272 4.00 -5.35 -2.84
N LEU A 273 4.89 -5.26 -3.83
CA LEU A 273 5.07 -4.04 -4.61
C LEU A 273 4.01 -3.90 -5.71
N ALA A 274 3.57 -2.67 -5.94
CA ALA A 274 2.70 -2.31 -7.06
C ALA A 274 3.55 -1.58 -8.12
N TYR A 275 3.58 -2.09 -9.36
CA TYR A 275 4.37 -1.50 -10.43
C TYR A 275 3.48 -0.77 -11.44
N THR A 276 3.95 0.39 -11.89
CA THR A 276 3.34 1.15 -12.99
C THR A 276 3.91 0.64 -14.30
N PHE A 277 3.06 0.16 -15.21
CA PHE A 277 3.50 -0.40 -16.50
C PHE A 277 2.68 0.10 -17.71
N SER A 278 1.65 0.89 -17.46
CA SER A 278 0.74 1.43 -18.48
C SER A 278 0.61 2.93 -18.31
N GLY A 279 0.43 3.64 -19.42
CA GLY A 279 0.02 5.05 -19.41
C GLY A 279 -1.42 5.26 -18.95
N ASP A 280 -2.24 4.20 -18.88
CA ASP A 280 -3.57 4.25 -18.29
C ASP A 280 -3.49 4.03 -16.76
N PRO A 281 -3.79 5.07 -15.94
CA PRO A 281 -3.68 5.00 -14.49
C PRO A 281 -4.66 4.00 -13.85
N SER A 282 -5.71 3.58 -14.56
CA SER A 282 -6.69 2.64 -14.02
C SER A 282 -6.10 1.24 -13.78
N TYR A 283 -5.02 0.84 -14.47
CA TYR A 283 -4.31 -0.41 -14.17
C TYR A 283 -3.70 -0.37 -12.77
N PHE A 284 -3.03 0.74 -12.46
CA PHE A 284 -2.42 0.95 -11.17
C PHE A 284 -3.47 0.99 -10.05
N VAL A 285 -4.62 1.63 -10.30
CA VAL A 285 -5.75 1.65 -9.34
C VAL A 285 -6.22 0.24 -8.98
N ILE A 286 -6.39 -0.65 -9.96
CA ILE A 286 -6.79 -2.04 -9.68
C ILE A 286 -5.72 -2.80 -8.90
N ASP A 287 -4.45 -2.67 -9.29
CA ASP A 287 -3.36 -3.31 -8.57
C ASP A 287 -3.30 -2.81 -7.12
N TYR A 288 -3.63 -1.54 -6.89
CA TYR A 288 -3.71 -0.98 -5.56
C TYR A 288 -4.91 -1.50 -4.75
N TYR A 289 -6.08 -1.67 -5.36
CA TYR A 289 -7.22 -2.33 -4.71
C TYR A 289 -6.93 -3.77 -4.36
N GLN A 290 -6.31 -4.53 -5.26
CA GLN A 290 -5.90 -5.91 -5.01
C GLN A 290 -4.90 -6.01 -3.86
N GLU A 291 -3.91 -5.12 -3.80
CA GLU A 291 -2.96 -5.10 -2.70
C GLU A 291 -3.60 -4.70 -1.37
N ASN A 292 -4.71 -3.95 -1.36
CA ASN A 292 -5.43 -3.59 -0.15
C ASN A 292 -6.42 -4.65 0.32
N LEU A 293 -7.05 -5.37 -0.59
CA LEU A 293 -7.88 -6.54 -0.27
C LEU A 293 -7.14 -7.55 0.60
N ASN A 294 -5.90 -7.84 0.20
CA ASN A 294 -5.00 -8.73 0.93
C ASN A 294 -4.62 -8.24 2.34
N LYS A 295 -4.81 -6.95 2.64
CA LYS A 295 -4.52 -6.39 3.97
C LYS A 295 -5.68 -6.57 4.93
N GLU A 296 -6.89 -6.81 4.46
CA GLU A 296 -8.04 -7.03 5.34
C GLU A 296 -7.85 -8.27 6.21
N ASP A 297 -7.53 -9.42 5.60
CA ASP A 297 -7.30 -10.67 6.33
C ASP A 297 -6.18 -10.49 7.36
N PHE A 298 -5.08 -9.87 6.94
CA PHE A 298 -3.97 -9.59 7.85
C PHE A 298 -4.37 -8.65 8.98
N LEU A 299 -5.05 -7.54 8.69
CA LEU A 299 -5.51 -6.57 9.67
C LEU A 299 -6.39 -7.23 10.73
N LYS A 300 -7.40 -8.01 10.31
CA LYS A 300 -8.34 -8.65 11.25
C LYS A 300 -7.66 -9.70 12.12
N GLN A 301 -6.79 -10.53 11.53
CA GLN A 301 -6.06 -11.55 12.29
C GLN A 301 -5.04 -10.92 13.25
N MET A 302 -4.30 -9.91 12.81
CA MET A 302 -3.30 -9.25 13.65
C MET A 302 -3.92 -8.38 14.74
N MET A 303 -5.08 -7.76 14.51
CA MET A 303 -5.79 -7.03 15.58
C MET A 303 -6.18 -8.00 16.71
N SER A 304 -6.69 -9.19 16.36
CA SER A 304 -7.05 -10.22 17.34
C SER A 304 -5.82 -10.82 18.03
N LEU A 305 -4.71 -11.02 17.32
CA LEU A 305 -3.46 -11.44 17.95
C LEU A 305 -2.89 -10.35 18.88
N LEU A 306 -3.01 -9.08 18.50
CA LEU A 306 -2.55 -7.96 19.31
C LEU A 306 -3.37 -7.83 20.60
N SER A 307 -4.69 -7.99 20.57
CA SER A 307 -5.51 -7.93 21.79
C SER A 307 -5.06 -8.96 22.85
N GLN A 308 -4.52 -10.09 22.40
CA GLN A 308 -3.98 -11.16 23.26
C GLN A 308 -2.50 -11.01 23.62
N ASN A 309 -1.74 -10.17 22.90
CA ASN A 309 -0.27 -10.05 23.03
C ASN A 309 0.18 -8.60 23.24
N LEU A 310 -0.73 -7.70 23.63
CA LEU A 310 -0.38 -6.33 24.01
C LEU A 310 0.63 -6.36 25.17
N GLY A 311 1.64 -5.51 25.12
CA GLY A 311 2.72 -5.54 26.12
C GLY A 311 3.89 -6.48 25.79
N THR A 312 3.88 -7.14 24.64
CA THR A 312 4.93 -8.09 24.23
C THR A 312 5.73 -7.60 23.02
N LYS A 313 6.92 -8.18 22.77
CA LYS A 313 7.73 -7.86 21.58
C LYS A 313 6.98 -8.16 20.27
N VAL A 314 6.23 -9.26 20.22
CA VAL A 314 5.33 -9.56 19.09
C VAL A 314 4.24 -8.50 18.95
N GLY A 315 3.62 -8.08 20.06
CA GLY A 315 2.64 -6.99 20.05
C GLY A 315 3.21 -5.67 19.51
N THR A 316 4.46 -5.33 19.87
CA THR A 316 5.19 -4.17 19.32
C THR A 316 5.34 -4.26 17.79
N GLU A 317 5.73 -5.41 17.27
CA GLU A 317 5.89 -5.61 15.81
C GLU A 317 4.54 -5.55 15.09
N ILE A 318 3.49 -6.12 15.68
CA ILE A 318 2.13 -6.01 15.14
C ILE A 318 1.68 -4.54 15.10
N LEU A 319 1.93 -3.75 16.14
CA LEU A 319 1.56 -2.33 16.16
C LEU A 319 2.28 -1.52 15.07
N PHE A 320 3.57 -1.76 14.83
CA PHE A 320 4.27 -1.16 13.68
C PHE A 320 3.63 -1.54 12.36
N THR A 321 3.26 -2.81 12.20
CA THR A 321 2.59 -3.26 10.99
C THR A 321 1.20 -2.63 10.84
N LEU A 322 0.42 -2.52 11.91
CA LEU A 322 -0.90 -1.90 11.88
C LEU A 322 -0.80 -0.42 11.48
N GLU A 323 0.15 0.33 12.04
CA GLU A 323 0.41 1.71 11.63
C GLU A 323 0.69 1.79 10.12
N ASN A 324 1.53 0.89 9.60
CA ASN A 324 1.85 0.85 8.19
C ASN A 324 0.62 0.51 7.32
N ILE A 325 -0.25 -0.38 7.77
CA ILE A 325 -1.51 -0.68 7.08
C ILE A 325 -2.40 0.55 7.04
N TYR A 326 -2.56 1.27 8.16
CA TYR A 326 -3.32 2.52 8.19
C TYR A 326 -2.72 3.56 7.24
N GLU A 327 -1.39 3.69 7.18
CA GLU A 327 -0.73 4.57 6.22
C GLU A 327 -1.09 4.22 4.76
N ILE A 328 -0.97 2.94 4.40
CA ILE A 328 -1.25 2.48 3.04
C ILE A 328 -2.73 2.65 2.69
N GLN A 329 -3.62 2.36 3.63
CA GLN A 329 -5.07 2.50 3.48
C GLN A 329 -5.50 3.96 3.32
N GLY A 330 -4.91 4.88 4.07
CA GLY A 330 -5.15 6.32 3.91
C GLY A 330 -4.71 6.81 2.52
N ARG A 331 -3.56 6.36 2.02
CA ARG A 331 -3.09 6.71 0.68
C ARG A 331 -3.94 6.07 -0.43
N ALA A 332 -4.41 4.86 -0.21
CA ALA A 332 -5.37 4.19 -1.10
C ALA A 332 -6.73 4.86 -1.16
N LEU A 333 -7.18 5.41 -0.05
CA LEU A 333 -8.38 6.23 -0.04
C LEU A 333 -8.17 7.60 -0.69
N ASN A 334 -6.93 8.10 -0.79
CA ASN A 334 -6.64 9.27 -1.63
C ASN A 334 -6.73 8.93 -3.13
N GLU A 335 -6.27 7.75 -3.55
CA GLU A 335 -6.40 7.26 -4.93
C GLU A 335 -7.87 7.03 -5.36
N TYR A 336 -8.77 6.75 -4.41
CA TYR A 336 -10.21 6.75 -4.66
C TYR A 336 -10.70 8.07 -5.26
N PHE A 337 -10.22 9.22 -4.77
CA PHE A 337 -10.65 10.53 -5.30
C PHE A 337 -10.11 10.79 -6.71
N LYS A 338 -8.93 10.26 -7.04
CA LYS A 338 -8.41 10.28 -8.42
C LYS A 338 -9.19 9.33 -9.33
N SER A 339 -9.62 8.19 -8.81
CA SER A 339 -10.47 7.23 -9.53
C SER A 339 -11.79 7.82 -9.99
N LEU A 340 -12.37 8.76 -9.23
CA LEU A 340 -13.55 9.53 -9.67
C LEU A 340 -13.28 10.33 -10.94
N ALA A 341 -12.11 10.98 -11.05
CA ALA A 341 -11.73 11.72 -12.25
C ALA A 341 -11.52 10.78 -13.44
N ILE A 342 -10.87 9.62 -13.22
CA ILE A 342 -10.67 8.58 -14.24
C ILE A 342 -12.02 8.08 -14.79
N LEU A 343 -12.97 7.76 -13.92
CA LEU A 343 -14.30 7.31 -14.33
C LEU A 343 -15.07 8.37 -15.13
N ASN A 344 -14.96 9.65 -14.74
CA ASN A 344 -15.64 10.76 -15.42
C ASN A 344 -15.03 11.03 -16.82
N ALA A 345 -13.73 10.83 -16.97
CA ALA A 345 -13.02 11.00 -18.24
C ALA A 345 -13.06 9.77 -19.16
N ALA A 346 -13.57 8.63 -18.67
CA ALA A 346 -13.56 7.37 -19.39
C ALA A 346 -14.40 7.40 -20.67
N THR A 347 -13.86 6.84 -21.76
CA THR A 347 -14.60 6.63 -23.01
C THR A 347 -15.64 5.51 -22.84
N ASP A 348 -16.60 5.43 -23.78
CA ASP A 348 -17.63 4.38 -23.75
C ASP A 348 -17.05 2.98 -23.99
N GLU A 349 -15.90 2.87 -24.66
CA GLU A 349 -15.18 1.61 -24.82
C GLU A 349 -14.49 1.20 -23.52
N GLN A 350 -13.81 2.13 -22.85
CA GLN A 350 -13.17 1.89 -21.56
C GLN A 350 -14.18 1.43 -20.51
N LYS A 351 -15.37 2.03 -20.47
CA LYS A 351 -16.47 1.64 -19.56
C LYS A 351 -16.96 0.21 -19.77
N LYS A 352 -16.70 -0.42 -20.92
CA LYS A 352 -17.04 -1.83 -21.22
C LYS A 352 -15.94 -2.81 -20.80
N THR A 353 -14.87 -2.33 -20.17
CA THR A 353 -13.81 -3.17 -19.61
C THR A 353 -14.10 -3.53 -18.16
N ILE A 354 -13.62 -4.70 -17.72
CA ILE A 354 -13.81 -5.19 -16.35
C ILE A 354 -13.15 -4.27 -15.31
N ARG A 355 -12.04 -3.63 -15.70
CA ARG A 355 -11.28 -2.68 -14.89
C ARG A 355 -12.12 -1.47 -14.50
N PHE A 356 -12.72 -0.79 -15.48
CA PHE A 356 -13.55 0.40 -15.20
C PHE A 356 -14.83 0.04 -14.45
N GLU A 357 -15.46 -1.10 -14.77
CA GLU A 357 -16.63 -1.58 -14.00
C GLU A 357 -16.25 -1.86 -12.54
N THR A 358 -15.10 -2.48 -12.28
CA THR A 358 -14.62 -2.73 -10.92
C THR A 358 -14.39 -1.42 -10.17
N ILE A 359 -13.74 -0.43 -10.79
CA ILE A 359 -13.52 0.89 -10.18
C ILE A 359 -14.87 1.57 -9.87
N ARG A 360 -15.84 1.51 -10.78
CA ARG A 360 -17.19 2.06 -10.57
C ARG A 360 -17.88 1.44 -9.36
N ARG A 361 -17.86 0.10 -9.25
CA ARG A 361 -18.47 -0.65 -8.14
C ARG A 361 -17.81 -0.33 -6.80
N VAL A 362 -16.48 -0.24 -6.76
CA VAL A 362 -15.73 0.20 -5.56
C VAL A 362 -16.15 1.62 -5.17
N VAL A 363 -16.23 2.54 -6.13
CA VAL A 363 -16.68 3.92 -5.89
C VAL A 363 -18.07 3.95 -5.26
N GLU A 364 -19.02 3.22 -5.85
CA GLU A 364 -20.40 3.15 -5.34
C GLU A 364 -20.50 2.54 -3.95
N LYS A 365 -19.69 1.51 -3.67
CA LYS A 365 -19.63 0.84 -2.36
C LYS A 365 -19.20 1.79 -1.25
N TYR A 366 -18.15 2.58 -1.46
CA TYR A 366 -17.58 3.44 -0.40
C TYR A 366 -18.16 4.84 -0.32
N LYS A 367 -18.82 5.34 -1.37
CA LYS A 367 -19.49 6.65 -1.35
C LYS A 367 -20.41 6.89 -0.14
N PRO A 368 -21.32 5.98 0.26
CA PRO A 368 -22.16 6.20 1.44
C PRO A 368 -21.36 6.21 2.75
N ILE A 369 -20.30 5.41 2.86
CA ILE A 369 -19.46 5.32 4.06
C ILE A 369 -18.65 6.61 4.22
N LEU A 370 -18.03 7.11 3.15
CA LEU A 370 -17.33 8.39 3.13
C LEU A 370 -18.24 9.55 3.54
N ARG A 371 -19.50 9.54 3.06
CA ARG A 371 -20.50 10.54 3.44
C ARG A 371 -20.81 10.47 4.94
N ASP A 372 -21.02 9.29 5.49
CA ASP A 372 -21.30 9.07 6.92
C ASP A 372 -20.12 9.52 7.79
N LYS A 373 -18.90 9.13 7.42
CA LYS A 373 -17.65 9.53 8.09
C LYS A 373 -17.23 10.98 7.82
N LYS A 374 -18.00 11.73 7.05
CA LYS A 374 -17.75 13.13 6.65
C LYS A 374 -16.39 13.34 5.96
N ILE A 375 -15.88 12.33 5.26
CA ILE A 375 -14.64 12.41 4.48
C ILE A 375 -15.00 12.78 3.04
N ARG A 376 -14.67 14.01 2.63
CA ARG A 376 -15.11 14.59 1.35
C ARG A 376 -13.98 14.76 0.34
N ASN A 377 -12.74 14.78 0.80
CA ASN A 377 -11.56 15.05 -0.01
C ASN A 377 -10.30 14.45 0.63
N ALA A 378 -9.17 14.56 -0.06
CA ALA A 378 -7.89 14.02 0.38
C ALA A 378 -7.37 14.62 1.71
N LYS A 379 -7.72 15.87 2.05
CA LYS A 379 -7.34 16.48 3.34
C LYS A 379 -8.09 15.82 4.49
N ASP A 380 -9.38 15.53 4.31
CA ASP A 380 -10.17 14.84 5.33
C ASP A 380 -9.66 13.41 5.57
N VAL A 381 -9.23 12.73 4.49
CA VAL A 381 -8.59 11.41 4.59
C VAL A 381 -7.30 11.51 5.38
N GLU A 382 -6.42 12.43 5.01
CA GLU A 382 -5.14 12.57 5.70
C GLU A 382 -5.33 12.86 7.18
N LEU A 383 -6.22 13.78 7.56
CA LEU A 383 -6.48 14.08 8.97
C LEU A 383 -7.00 12.86 9.74
N ALA A 384 -7.95 12.12 9.17
CA ALA A 384 -8.54 10.95 9.82
C ALA A 384 -7.49 9.85 10.06
N TYR A 385 -6.66 9.57 9.05
CA TYR A 385 -5.60 8.56 9.14
C TYR A 385 -4.39 9.03 9.96
N PHE A 386 -4.05 10.32 9.93
CA PHE A 386 -3.05 10.92 10.82
C PHE A 386 -3.41 10.65 12.29
N ASN A 387 -4.64 11.01 12.70
CA ASN A 387 -5.10 10.81 14.07
C ASN A 387 -5.04 9.35 14.49
N LYS A 388 -5.49 8.44 13.63
CA LYS A 388 -5.47 7.00 13.93
C LYS A 388 -4.05 6.44 14.01
N ARG A 389 -3.15 6.82 13.10
CA ARG A 389 -1.74 6.39 13.11
C ARG A 389 -1.02 6.87 14.38
N ILE A 390 -1.26 8.11 14.82
CA ILE A 390 -0.73 8.61 16.09
C ILE A 390 -1.21 7.76 17.26
N GLN A 391 -2.50 7.42 17.35
CA GLN A 391 -3.03 6.57 18.42
C GLN A 391 -2.38 5.18 18.45
N VAL A 392 -2.15 4.57 17.27
CA VAL A 392 -1.46 3.26 17.17
C VAL A 392 -0.03 3.36 17.70
N ILE A 393 0.73 4.39 17.30
CA ILE A 393 2.11 4.58 17.75
C ILE A 393 2.18 4.97 19.22
N GLU A 394 1.24 5.75 19.74
CA GLU A 394 1.16 6.05 21.17
C GLU A 394 0.90 4.79 21.98
N THR A 395 -0.03 3.94 21.53
CA THR A 395 -0.27 2.63 22.13
C THR A 395 1.01 1.78 22.15
N LEU A 396 1.80 1.82 21.08
CA LEU A 396 3.10 1.14 21.00
C LEU A 396 4.11 1.70 22.02
N ILE A 397 4.28 3.02 22.07
CA ILE A 397 5.21 3.69 23.01
C ILE A 397 4.85 3.36 24.46
N GLU A 398 3.56 3.30 24.79
CA GLU A 398 3.07 3.04 26.14
C GLU A 398 3.21 1.58 26.58
N ASN A 399 3.14 0.64 25.63
CA ASN A 399 3.04 -0.80 25.95
C ASN A 399 4.29 -1.60 25.57
N THR A 400 5.25 -1.07 24.82
CA THR A 400 6.41 -1.87 24.39
C THR A 400 7.28 -2.32 25.59
N PRO A 401 7.61 -3.62 25.72
CA PRO A 401 8.29 -4.13 26.91
C PRO A 401 9.76 -3.73 26.92
N ASN A 402 10.25 -3.29 28.09
CA ASN A 402 11.67 -3.01 28.34
C ASN A 402 12.33 -2.09 27.29
N GLY A 403 11.56 -1.16 26.70
CA GLY A 403 12.06 -0.23 25.68
C GLY A 403 12.35 -0.88 24.31
N TYR A 404 11.88 -2.11 24.06
CA TYR A 404 12.05 -2.79 22.78
C TYR A 404 11.54 -1.91 21.62
N ARG A 405 12.43 -1.59 20.66
CA ARG A 405 12.15 -0.73 19.50
C ARG A 405 11.52 0.63 19.81
N LEU A 406 11.71 1.14 21.04
CA LEU A 406 11.15 2.43 21.45
C LEU A 406 11.75 3.60 20.64
N ASN A 407 13.03 3.49 20.25
CA ASN A 407 13.68 4.45 19.35
C ASN A 407 13.00 4.50 17.97
N ASP A 408 12.66 3.35 17.38
CA ASP A 408 11.89 3.29 16.13
C ASP A 408 10.48 3.89 16.30
N ALA A 409 9.84 3.68 17.46
CA ALA A 409 8.52 4.24 17.72
C ALA A 409 8.52 5.78 17.75
N TYR A 410 9.51 6.38 18.43
CA TYR A 410 9.70 7.82 18.40
C TYR A 410 10.08 8.32 17.01
N PHE A 411 10.88 7.55 16.26
CA PHE A 411 11.20 7.91 14.88
C PHE A 411 9.95 7.98 14.01
N GLU A 412 9.11 6.93 14.03
CA GLU A 412 7.88 6.86 13.25
C GLU A 412 6.84 7.90 13.71
N LYS A 413 6.69 8.16 15.02
CA LYS A 413 5.84 9.26 15.51
C LYS A 413 6.29 10.61 14.96
N GLY A 414 7.58 10.90 15.05
CA GLY A 414 8.16 12.13 14.50
C GLY A 414 7.96 12.24 12.99
N ARG A 415 8.08 11.12 12.25
CA ARG A 415 7.78 11.08 10.81
C ARG A 415 6.32 11.44 10.51
N ILE A 416 5.36 10.82 11.20
CA ILE A 416 3.93 11.08 10.99
C ILE A 416 3.62 12.56 11.20
N LEU A 417 4.15 13.15 12.27
CA LEU A 417 4.03 14.58 12.58
C LEU A 417 4.68 15.45 11.51
N TRP A 418 5.87 15.08 11.03
CA TRP A 418 6.59 15.82 10.01
C TRP A 418 5.85 15.83 8.67
N GLU A 419 5.46 14.65 8.17
CA GLU A 419 4.73 14.48 6.91
C GLU A 419 3.41 15.28 6.93
N SER A 420 2.65 15.22 8.03
CA SER A 420 1.41 15.99 8.20
C SER A 420 1.68 17.49 8.29
N GLY A 421 2.73 17.91 9.01
CA GLY A 421 3.15 19.30 9.11
C GLY A 421 3.56 19.90 7.77
N ILE A 422 4.24 19.14 6.91
CA ILE A 422 4.58 19.56 5.53
C ILE A 422 3.30 19.68 4.69
N LEU A 423 2.45 18.65 4.68
CA LEU A 423 1.25 18.63 3.85
C LEU A 423 0.26 19.75 4.21
N ARG A 424 0.10 20.03 5.50
CA ARG A 424 -0.83 21.03 6.05
C ARG A 424 -0.19 22.41 6.20
N ASN A 425 1.12 22.52 5.97
CA ASN A 425 1.92 23.72 6.24
C ASN A 425 1.77 24.22 7.70
N GLU A 426 1.83 23.28 8.65
CA GLU A 426 1.64 23.51 10.09
C GLU A 426 2.96 23.39 10.85
N GLU A 427 3.54 24.55 11.19
CA GLU A 427 4.83 24.65 11.89
C GLU A 427 4.79 24.03 13.30
N SER A 428 3.61 23.97 13.95
CA SER A 428 3.44 23.31 15.25
C SER A 428 3.76 21.81 15.17
N LEU A 429 3.23 21.11 14.16
CA LEU A 429 3.48 19.69 13.94
C LEU A 429 4.95 19.42 13.61
N LEU A 430 5.58 20.29 12.82
CA LEU A 430 7.02 20.18 12.53
C LEU A 430 7.86 20.33 13.81
N ASN A 431 7.55 21.29 14.68
CA ASN A 431 8.25 21.43 15.96
C ASN A 431 7.99 20.24 16.91
N GLU A 432 6.78 19.67 16.88
CA GLU A 432 6.46 18.46 17.64
C GLU A 432 7.23 17.24 17.13
N ALA A 433 7.42 17.12 15.81
CA ALA A 433 8.26 16.09 15.20
C ALA A 433 9.71 16.18 15.70
N ILE A 434 10.31 17.37 15.67
CA ILE A 434 11.67 17.63 16.19
C ILE A 434 11.77 17.28 17.68
N THR A 435 10.78 17.70 18.46
CA THR A 435 10.70 17.39 19.91
C THR A 435 10.53 15.90 20.16
N THR A 436 9.86 15.18 19.27
CA THR A 436 9.68 13.74 19.36
C THR A 436 10.97 13.01 19.03
N TRP A 437 11.65 13.39 17.94
CA TRP A 437 12.94 12.81 17.56
C TRP A 437 14.04 13.07 18.58
N SER A 438 14.02 14.20 19.30
CA SER A 438 15.01 14.47 20.35
C SER A 438 14.93 13.51 21.55
N LYS A 439 13.84 12.75 21.69
CA LYS A 439 13.68 11.70 22.71
C LYS A 439 14.46 10.42 22.39
N ILE A 440 14.90 10.24 21.14
CA ILE A 440 15.64 9.06 20.68
C ILE A 440 17.02 9.04 21.34
N LYS A 441 17.29 7.98 22.11
CA LYS A 441 18.56 7.79 22.82
C LYS A 441 19.43 6.84 22.01
N VAL A 442 20.41 7.39 21.29
CA VAL A 442 21.38 6.58 20.55
C VAL A 442 22.37 5.99 21.54
N THR A 443 22.21 4.71 21.88
CA THR A 443 23.24 3.96 22.62
C THR A 443 24.10 3.14 21.65
N LYS A 444 25.42 3.10 21.89
CA LYS A 444 26.40 2.49 20.98
C LYS A 444 26.29 0.96 20.83
N ASN A 445 25.35 0.30 21.52
CA ASN A 445 25.28 -1.16 21.62
C ASN A 445 23.97 -1.76 21.06
N GLU A 446 23.20 -1.03 20.25
CA GLU A 446 21.96 -1.54 19.64
C GLU A 446 22.26 -2.26 18.32
N GLU A 447 22.90 -3.43 18.39
CA GLU A 447 22.92 -4.35 17.25
C GLU A 447 21.48 -4.82 16.97
N GLY A 448 20.80 -4.19 16.01
CA GLY A 448 19.60 -4.71 15.34
C GLY A 448 18.23 -4.23 15.82
N ASP A 449 18.14 -3.49 16.93
CA ASP A 449 16.85 -3.06 17.52
C ASP A 449 16.39 -1.65 17.09
N PHE A 450 17.25 -0.83 16.47
CA PHE A 450 16.89 0.48 15.91
C PHE A 450 17.05 0.49 14.38
N LEU A 451 15.96 0.15 13.69
CA LEU A 451 15.96 -0.03 12.24
C LEU A 451 16.12 1.30 11.48
N ALA A 452 15.61 2.39 12.03
CA ALA A 452 15.70 3.72 11.43
C ALA A 452 16.98 4.50 11.77
N SER A 453 17.98 3.86 12.41
CA SER A 453 19.23 4.49 12.86
C SER A 453 19.92 5.35 11.80
N LYS A 454 20.16 4.81 10.59
CA LYS A 454 20.80 5.55 9.49
C LYS A 454 20.04 6.83 9.10
N ALA A 455 18.70 6.75 9.03
CA ALA A 455 17.87 7.90 8.68
C ALA A 455 17.85 8.91 9.82
N TYR A 456 17.77 8.43 11.07
CA TYR A 456 17.83 9.27 12.25
C TYR A 456 19.16 10.00 12.38
N ASP A 457 20.29 9.40 12.03
CA ASP A 457 21.59 10.07 12.08
C ASP A 457 21.61 11.32 11.17
N SER A 458 21.04 11.22 9.96
CA SER A 458 20.88 12.36 9.04
C SER A 458 19.95 13.45 9.59
N ILE A 459 18.84 13.06 10.23
CA ILE A 459 17.91 14.01 10.88
C ILE A 459 18.58 14.66 12.09
N SER A 460 19.22 13.88 12.95
CA SER A 460 19.95 14.32 14.15
C SER A 460 21.07 15.30 13.79
N PHE A 461 21.79 15.05 12.70
CA PHE A 461 22.77 16.01 12.18
C PHE A 461 22.13 17.36 11.86
N SER A 462 20.99 17.35 11.14
CA SER A 462 20.25 18.58 10.80
C SER A 462 19.70 19.27 12.05
N MET A 463 19.19 18.52 13.03
CA MET A 463 18.67 19.06 14.30
C MET A 463 19.76 19.69 15.19
N LYS A 464 20.99 19.15 15.14
CA LYS A 464 22.13 19.64 15.92
C LYS A 464 22.94 20.71 15.20
N SER A 465 22.70 20.89 13.90
CA SER A 465 23.31 21.97 13.15
C SER A 465 22.84 23.31 13.70
N GLY A 466 23.73 24.31 13.71
CA GLY A 466 23.36 25.69 14.06
C GLY A 466 22.37 26.33 13.08
N GLU A 467 21.99 25.62 12.02
CA GLU A 467 21.13 26.05 10.92
C GLU A 467 19.70 25.52 11.05
N LEU A 468 19.33 24.84 12.14
CA LEU A 468 17.98 24.28 12.30
C LEU A 468 16.90 25.36 12.17
N ARG A 469 17.13 26.53 12.76
CA ARG A 469 16.20 27.65 12.75
C ARG A 469 16.72 28.81 11.91
N ASP A 470 15.82 29.49 11.22
CA ASP A 470 16.10 30.76 10.56
C ASP A 470 16.09 31.94 11.57
N PHE A 471 16.30 33.15 11.06
CA PHE A 471 16.27 34.38 11.86
C PHE A 471 14.90 34.61 12.55
N ASP A 472 13.81 34.12 11.96
CA ASP A 472 12.45 34.25 12.49
C ASP A 472 12.11 33.15 13.52
N GLY A 473 13.06 32.27 13.83
CA GLY A 473 12.88 31.15 14.77
C GLY A 473 12.07 29.99 14.20
N LYS A 474 11.74 30.00 12.90
CA LYS A 474 11.08 28.89 12.20
C LYS A 474 12.12 27.88 11.74
N ILE A 475 11.69 26.65 11.42
CA ILE A 475 12.60 25.68 10.82
C ILE A 475 13.08 26.22 9.47
N SER A 476 14.41 26.33 9.31
CA SER A 476 14.99 26.88 8.08
C SER A 476 14.67 26.00 6.87
N ALA A 477 14.54 26.62 5.70
CA ALA A 477 14.23 25.89 4.46
C ALA A 477 15.25 24.76 4.17
N LEU A 478 16.54 25.04 4.40
CA LEU A 478 17.62 24.06 4.21
C LEU A 478 17.50 22.87 5.17
N SER A 479 17.24 23.12 6.45
CA SER A 479 17.06 22.05 7.43
C SER A 479 15.78 21.26 7.16
N ARG A 480 14.71 21.94 6.73
CA ARG A 480 13.47 21.31 6.31
C ARG A 480 13.71 20.35 5.14
N GLU A 481 14.42 20.79 4.11
CA GLU A 481 14.74 19.98 2.94
C GLU A 481 15.61 18.77 3.29
N ARG A 482 16.64 18.95 4.12
CA ARG A 482 17.52 17.85 4.58
C ARG A 482 16.75 16.79 5.36
N ILE A 483 15.89 17.21 6.29
CA ILE A 483 15.06 16.30 7.07
C ILE A 483 14.04 15.58 6.16
N ASP A 484 13.40 16.31 5.25
CA ASP A 484 12.46 15.73 4.30
C ASP A 484 13.12 14.66 3.41
N MET A 485 14.30 14.93 2.86
CA MET A 485 15.08 13.95 2.11
C MET A 485 15.42 12.71 2.97
N ALA A 486 15.87 12.91 4.21
CA ALA A 486 16.19 11.80 5.11
C ALA A 486 14.96 10.92 5.40
N VAL A 487 13.79 11.52 5.60
CA VAL A 487 12.52 10.81 5.77
C VAL A 487 12.11 10.08 4.48
N ARG A 488 12.22 10.74 3.33
CA ARG A 488 11.78 10.23 2.03
C ARG A 488 12.60 9.04 1.53
N TYR A 489 13.92 9.09 1.69
CA TYR A 489 14.83 8.06 1.20
C TYR A 489 15.20 6.98 2.24
N ARG A 490 14.57 6.98 3.42
CA ARG A 490 14.93 6.10 4.53
C ARG A 490 14.87 4.59 4.21
N LEU A 491 14.06 4.17 3.23
CA LEU A 491 13.84 2.76 2.89
C LEU A 491 14.33 2.36 1.50
N THR A 492 15.00 3.25 0.76
CA THR A 492 15.41 2.95 -0.62
C THR A 492 16.20 1.65 -0.73
N GLU A 493 17.14 1.41 0.18
CA GLU A 493 17.95 0.18 0.20
C GLU A 493 17.09 -1.08 0.47
N VAL A 494 16.10 -0.98 1.36
CA VAL A 494 15.23 -2.10 1.74
C VAL A 494 14.28 -2.45 0.59
N LEU A 495 13.75 -1.43 -0.06
CA LEU A 495 12.89 -1.57 -1.23
C LEU A 495 13.59 -2.21 -2.40
N GLU A 496 14.80 -1.78 -2.71
CA GLU A 496 15.53 -2.31 -3.84
C GLU A 496 15.82 -3.81 -3.63
N LYS A 497 16.19 -4.19 -2.42
CA LYS A 497 16.36 -5.61 -2.05
C LYS A 497 15.05 -6.40 -2.18
N LYS A 498 13.94 -5.82 -1.71
CA LYS A 498 12.62 -6.44 -1.82
C LYS A 498 12.19 -6.62 -3.27
N LYS A 499 12.37 -5.59 -4.09
CA LYS A 499 12.09 -5.61 -5.52
C LYS A 499 12.89 -6.71 -6.21
N MET A 500 14.21 -6.73 -6.04
CA MET A 500 15.06 -7.78 -6.61
C MET A 500 14.62 -9.19 -6.20
N ARG A 501 14.17 -9.36 -4.94
CA ARG A 501 13.64 -10.63 -4.43
C ARG A 501 12.30 -11.01 -5.09
N GLU A 502 11.36 -10.08 -5.17
CA GLU A 502 10.06 -10.31 -5.82
C GLU A 502 10.21 -10.59 -7.31
N ASP A 503 11.05 -9.84 -8.02
CA ASP A 503 11.36 -10.09 -9.44
C ASP A 503 11.95 -11.48 -9.66
N ARG A 504 12.84 -11.92 -8.77
CA ARG A 504 13.45 -13.26 -8.84
C ARG A 504 12.45 -14.38 -8.57
N LEU A 505 11.58 -14.22 -7.58
CA LEU A 505 10.75 -15.31 -7.04
C LEU A 505 9.33 -15.35 -7.62
N LEU A 506 8.72 -14.20 -7.84
CA LEU A 506 7.33 -14.05 -8.30
C LEU A 506 7.27 -13.71 -9.79
N TRP A 507 8.18 -12.86 -10.27
CA TRP A 507 8.09 -12.26 -11.61
C TRP A 507 9.30 -12.57 -12.50
N PRO A 508 9.70 -13.86 -12.64
CA PRO A 508 10.93 -14.18 -13.37
C PRO A 508 10.85 -13.70 -14.81
N LYS A 509 11.83 -12.91 -15.22
CA LYS A 509 11.99 -12.49 -16.62
C LYS A 509 12.46 -13.69 -17.44
N PRO A 510 11.90 -13.94 -18.64
CA PRO A 510 12.36 -15.02 -19.49
C PRO A 510 13.86 -14.81 -19.76
N LYS A 511 14.65 -15.88 -19.64
CA LYS A 511 16.07 -15.83 -20.01
C LYS A 511 16.11 -15.47 -21.48
N LYS A 512 16.72 -14.34 -21.84
CA LYS A 512 17.08 -14.06 -23.23
C LYS A 512 17.92 -15.26 -23.68
N GLU A 513 17.43 -16.03 -24.64
CA GLU A 513 18.27 -16.99 -25.34
C GLU A 513 19.43 -16.21 -25.92
N VAL A 514 20.62 -16.42 -25.35
CA VAL A 514 21.85 -15.93 -25.95
C VAL A 514 21.99 -16.77 -27.22
N GLY A 515 21.62 -16.17 -28.35
CA GLY A 515 21.70 -16.80 -29.66
C GLY A 515 23.05 -17.49 -29.84
N LYS A 516 23.00 -18.77 -30.18
CA LYS A 516 24.14 -19.51 -30.71
C LYS A 516 24.36 -19.16 -32.17
#